data_AF-A0A914VUT1-F1
#
_entry.id   AF-A0A914VUT1-F1
#
_cell.length_a   1.000
_cell.length_b   1.000
_cell.length_c   1.000
_cell.angle_alpha   90.00
_cell.angle_beta   90.00
_cell.angle_gamma   90.00
#
_symmetry.space_group_name_H-M   'P 1'
#
loop_
_entity.id
_entity.type
_entity.pdbx_description
1 polymer ?
#
loop_
_entity_poly.entity_id
_entity_poly.type
_entity_poly.pdbx_seq_one_letter_code
_entity_poly.pdbx_strand_id
1 'polypeptide(L)'
;MQGDISSSVLTDPTQQARVYEYLERLKQDPNGWRNCVQGIVDGSALEAHNQFLFLQVIESYLRSQYQSTSTEAEQQMMRALMSNWLERVQSGHVSAEPVYLKNKMALIFSLVYVVDFPSRWPGFFKEVFLNNMAASPSVVEFYLRTLMAIDSEVADREIQRSKLEFDRNTAIKDAMRELCITDLVQSWLVILRDYRASSGKVSGLCLNVIGSYISWIDVNLIANEQFVPLIVDCLNRPEADEADEAATDCVCAILQKGMPPATKLELVEAMVAFLQHSGTFDVTQNSDEDALSKVGELVNCLGTVLIECYNKSVLLFLFSIIYN
;
A
#
# COMPACT_ATOMS: atom_id res chain seq x y z
N MET A 1 6.38 28.26 24.90
CA MET A 1 5.68 27.50 25.97
C MET A 1 4.45 26.79 25.40
N GLN A 2 4.64 25.88 24.44
CA GLN A 2 3.55 25.14 23.77
C GLN A 2 3.92 23.67 23.53
N GLY A 3 4.95 23.16 24.22
CA GLY A 3 5.44 21.77 24.08
C GLY A 3 5.14 20.86 25.28
N ASP A 4 4.62 21.39 26.39
CA ASP A 4 4.53 20.63 27.66
C ASP A 4 3.14 20.04 27.96
N ILE A 5 2.09 20.42 27.22
CA ILE A 5 0.73 19.95 27.52
C ILE A 5 0.51 18.54 26.95
N SER A 6 0.98 18.23 25.73
CA SER A 6 0.82 16.90 25.13
C SER A 6 1.66 15.80 25.81
N SER A 7 2.80 16.13 26.43
CA SER A 7 3.62 15.16 27.17
C SER A 7 3.06 14.86 28.57
N SER A 8 2.33 15.80 29.17
CA SER A 8 1.75 15.65 30.53
C SER A 8 0.54 14.71 30.57
N VAL A 9 -0.29 14.69 29.53
CA VAL A 9 -1.44 13.76 29.43
C VAL A 9 -0.97 12.30 29.29
N LEU A 10 0.18 12.08 28.66
CA LEU A 10 0.79 10.76 28.48
C LEU A 10 1.62 10.28 29.67
N THR A 11 1.85 11.10 30.70
CA THR A 11 2.67 10.73 31.87
C THR A 11 1.87 10.63 33.17
N ASP A 12 0.60 11.07 33.19
CA ASP A 12 -0.32 10.89 34.32
C ASP A 12 -1.22 9.67 34.11
N PRO A 13 -1.02 8.55 34.85
CA PRO A 13 -1.83 7.33 34.72
C PRO A 13 -3.33 7.57 34.95
N THR A 14 -3.68 8.60 35.72
CA THR A 14 -5.07 8.95 36.04
C THR A 14 -5.79 9.57 34.84
N GLN A 15 -5.07 10.37 34.04
CA GLN A 15 -5.62 10.97 32.82
C GLN A 15 -5.74 9.93 31.71
N GLN A 16 -4.74 9.05 31.57
CA GLN A 16 -4.83 7.90 30.66
C GLN A 16 -6.03 7.00 30.95
N ALA A 17 -6.27 6.68 32.23
CA ALA A 17 -7.42 5.88 32.64
C ALA A 17 -8.76 6.55 32.28
N ARG A 18 -8.87 7.87 32.47
CA ARG A 18 -10.08 8.64 32.12
C ARG A 18 -10.32 8.69 30.62
N VAL A 19 -9.27 8.88 29.82
CA VAL A 19 -9.35 8.87 28.36
C VAL A 19 -9.79 7.49 27.86
N TYR A 20 -9.21 6.43 28.41
CA TYR A 20 -9.59 5.05 28.08
C TYR A 20 -11.06 4.77 28.43
N GLU A 21 -11.50 5.17 29.63
CA GLU A 21 -12.89 5.00 30.05
C GLU A 21 -13.87 5.78 29.14
N TYR A 22 -13.50 6.99 28.73
CA TYR A 22 -14.28 7.78 27.79
C TYR A 22 -14.39 7.11 26.42
N LEU A 23 -13.29 6.53 25.91
CA LEU A 23 -13.29 5.81 24.64
C LEU A 23 -14.15 4.56 24.67
N GLU A 24 -14.06 3.77 25.75
CA GLU A 24 -14.89 2.57 25.89
C GLU A 24 -16.38 2.95 26.00
N ARG A 25 -16.71 4.05 26.67
CA ARG A 25 -18.09 4.58 26.66
C ARG A 25 -18.54 4.98 25.26
N LEU A 26 -17.70 5.66 24.48
CA LEU A 26 -18.02 6.03 23.09
C LEU A 26 -18.17 4.82 22.16
N LYS A 27 -17.36 3.76 22.34
CA LYS A 27 -17.51 2.52 21.57
C LYS A 27 -18.78 1.76 21.90
N GLN A 28 -19.26 1.85 23.15
CA GLN A 28 -20.50 1.24 23.60
C GLN A 28 -21.74 2.05 23.19
N ASP A 29 -21.61 3.35 22.96
CA ASP A 29 -22.69 4.21 22.47
C ASP A 29 -23.00 3.90 20.99
N PRO A 30 -24.25 3.52 20.65
CA PRO A 30 -24.67 3.29 19.26
C PRO A 30 -24.42 4.48 18.31
N ASN A 31 -24.34 5.70 18.86
CA ASN A 31 -24.06 6.92 18.10
C ASN A 31 -22.67 7.51 18.37
N GLY A 32 -21.84 6.87 19.20
CA GLY A 32 -20.53 7.40 19.56
C GLY A 32 -19.63 7.62 18.35
N TRP A 33 -19.65 6.69 17.40
CA TRP A 33 -18.91 6.83 16.14
C TRP A 33 -19.43 8.01 15.28
N ARG A 34 -20.75 8.28 15.25
CA ARG A 34 -21.34 9.41 14.50
C ARG A 34 -20.84 10.73 15.07
N ASN A 35 -20.84 10.84 16.39
CA ASN A 35 -20.33 12.00 17.10
C ASN A 35 -18.83 12.20 16.84
N CYS A 36 -18.05 11.12 16.78
CA CYS A 36 -16.63 11.18 16.42
C CYS A 36 -16.42 11.68 14.97
N VAL A 37 -17.22 11.21 14.01
CA VAL A 37 -17.16 11.69 12.62
C VAL A 37 -17.48 13.18 12.55
N GLN A 38 -18.60 13.59 13.13
CA GLN A 38 -19.00 15.01 13.17
C GLN A 38 -17.94 15.87 13.87
N GLY A 39 -17.39 15.38 14.99
CA GLY A 39 -16.30 16.06 15.69
C GLY A 39 -15.09 16.31 14.80
N ILE A 40 -14.69 15.34 13.96
CA ILE A 40 -13.57 15.51 13.01
C ILE A 40 -13.94 16.46 11.87
N VAL A 41 -15.14 16.34 11.31
CA VAL A 41 -15.57 17.12 10.13
C VAL A 41 -15.85 18.58 10.50
N ASP A 42 -16.53 18.83 11.61
CA ASP A 42 -16.91 20.16 12.09
C ASP A 42 -15.76 20.84 12.86
N GLY A 43 -14.86 20.04 13.45
CA GLY A 43 -13.79 20.51 14.32
C GLY A 43 -12.57 21.05 13.58
N SER A 44 -12.53 22.36 13.33
CA SER A 44 -11.26 23.04 13.04
C SER A 44 -10.39 23.06 14.31
N ALA A 45 -9.24 22.36 14.28
CA ALA A 45 -8.19 22.31 15.32
C ALA A 45 -8.34 21.28 16.47
N LEU A 46 -8.90 20.10 16.21
CA LEU A 46 -8.64 18.95 17.10
C LEU A 46 -7.14 18.61 17.07
N GLU A 47 -6.52 18.47 18.24
CA GLU A 47 -5.15 17.94 18.35
C GLU A 47 -5.05 16.53 17.75
N ALA A 48 -3.91 16.21 17.14
CA ALA A 48 -3.67 14.92 16.46
C ALA A 48 -3.97 13.70 17.34
N HIS A 49 -3.70 13.80 18.65
CA HIS A 49 -4.04 12.75 19.61
C HIS A 49 -5.56 12.51 19.69
N ASN A 50 -6.35 13.58 19.87
CA ASN A 50 -7.81 13.45 19.96
C ASN A 50 -8.43 12.97 18.65
N GLN A 51 -7.90 13.41 17.50
CA GLN A 51 -8.30 12.86 16.20
C GLN A 51 -8.05 11.36 16.15
N PHE A 52 -6.87 10.89 16.57
CA PHE A 52 -6.55 9.47 16.59
C PHE A 52 -7.51 8.66 17.47
N LEU A 53 -7.88 9.18 18.64
CA LEU A 53 -8.85 8.55 19.53
C LEU A 53 -10.22 8.40 18.89
N PHE A 54 -10.72 9.46 18.23
CA PHE A 54 -11.97 9.40 17.48
C PHE A 54 -11.91 8.37 16.34
N LEU A 55 -10.79 8.31 15.63
CA LEU A 55 -10.57 7.30 14.59
C LEU A 55 -10.52 5.87 15.13
N GLN A 56 -10.13 5.64 16.39
CA GLN A 56 -10.23 4.31 17.01
C GLN A 56 -11.68 3.88 17.22
N VAL A 57 -12.55 4.81 17.63
CA VAL A 57 -14.00 4.53 17.76
C VAL A 57 -14.61 4.23 16.40
N ILE A 58 -14.26 5.02 15.38
CA ILE A 58 -14.73 4.83 14.00
C ILE A 58 -14.22 3.49 13.44
N GLU A 59 -12.95 3.13 13.66
CA GLU A 59 -12.42 1.82 13.27
C GLU A 59 -13.23 0.68 13.90
N SER A 60 -13.51 0.75 15.20
CA SER A 60 -14.30 -0.27 15.90
C SER A 60 -15.67 -0.46 15.26
N TYR A 61 -16.32 0.64 14.86
CA TYR A 61 -17.59 0.60 14.13
C TYR A 61 -17.44 -0.02 12.73
N LEU A 62 -16.41 0.37 11.97
CA LEU A 62 -16.14 -0.15 10.62
C LEU A 62 -15.88 -1.66 10.62
N ARG A 63 -15.18 -2.17 11.64
CA ARG A 63 -14.87 -3.61 11.77
C ARG A 63 -16.06 -4.45 12.23
N SER A 64 -17.00 -3.88 12.99
CA SER A 64 -18.08 -4.66 13.63
C SER A 64 -19.45 -4.51 12.96
N GLN A 65 -19.90 -3.27 12.76
CA GLN A 65 -21.29 -2.96 12.38
C GLN A 65 -21.39 -2.54 10.91
N TYR A 66 -20.41 -1.80 10.39
CA TYR A 66 -20.51 -1.22 9.04
C TYR A 66 -20.70 -2.28 7.95
N GLN A 67 -20.09 -3.47 8.10
CA GLN A 67 -20.23 -4.55 7.13
C GLN A 67 -21.65 -5.12 7.03
N SER A 68 -22.41 -5.12 8.13
CA SER A 68 -23.68 -5.85 8.23
C SER A 68 -24.91 -4.94 8.30
N THR A 69 -24.77 -3.72 8.82
CA THR A 69 -25.90 -2.84 9.11
C THR A 69 -25.81 -1.48 8.45
N SER A 70 -24.77 -1.20 7.65
CA SER A 70 -24.60 0.15 7.12
C SER A 70 -25.67 0.54 6.10
N THR A 71 -26.28 1.68 6.37
CA THR A 71 -27.26 2.38 5.53
C THR A 71 -26.56 3.35 4.57
N GLU A 72 -27.29 3.85 3.58
CA GLU A 72 -26.80 4.91 2.67
C GLU A 72 -26.39 6.18 3.42
N ALA A 73 -27.10 6.53 4.50
CA ALA A 73 -26.78 7.69 5.33
C ALA A 73 -25.43 7.53 6.04
N GLU A 74 -25.13 6.33 6.55
CA GLU A 74 -23.86 6.05 7.23
C GLU A 74 -22.70 6.01 6.24
N GLN A 75 -22.93 5.48 5.03
CA GLN A 75 -21.97 5.58 3.94
C GLN A 75 -21.69 7.04 3.57
N GLN A 76 -22.71 7.89 3.49
CA GLN A 76 -22.52 9.30 3.19
C GLN A 76 -21.70 10.03 4.28
N MET A 77 -21.84 9.64 5.55
CA MET A 77 -20.98 10.14 6.63
C MET A 77 -19.52 9.73 6.45
N MET A 78 -19.26 8.47 6.07
CA MET A 78 -17.89 8.02 5.78
C MET A 78 -17.30 8.75 4.58
N ARG A 79 -18.08 8.97 3.53
CA ARG A 79 -17.66 9.77 2.36
C ARG A 79 -17.33 11.22 2.75
N ALA A 80 -18.14 11.83 3.62
CA ALA A 80 -17.87 13.18 4.12
C ALA A 80 -16.58 13.25 4.93
N LEU A 81 -16.34 12.27 5.82
CA LEU A 81 -15.08 12.16 6.57
C LEU A 81 -13.87 12.04 5.65
N MET A 82 -13.95 11.16 4.64
CA MET A 82 -12.88 10.95 3.67
C MET A 82 -12.61 12.20 2.82
N SER A 83 -13.68 12.86 2.37
CA SER A 83 -13.58 14.08 1.56
C SER A 83 -12.95 15.23 2.36
N ASN A 84 -13.40 15.44 3.60
CA ASN A 84 -12.82 16.42 4.52
C ASN A 84 -11.31 16.16 4.73
N TRP A 85 -10.92 14.90 4.94
CA TRP A 85 -9.51 14.56 5.07
C TRP A 85 -8.71 14.89 3.81
N LEU A 86 -9.20 14.54 2.62
CA LEU A 86 -8.52 14.83 1.36
C LEU A 86 -8.39 16.33 1.08
N GLU A 87 -9.42 17.13 1.39
CA GLU A 87 -9.35 18.59 1.30
C GLU A 87 -8.24 19.16 2.22
N ARG A 88 -8.09 18.60 3.43
CA ARG A 88 -6.99 18.96 4.35
C ARG A 88 -5.63 18.52 3.81
N VAL A 89 -5.54 17.39 3.10
CA VAL A 89 -4.31 16.95 2.43
C VAL A 89 -3.94 17.89 1.28
N GLN A 90 -4.91 18.26 0.45
CA GLN A 90 -4.70 19.14 -0.70
C GLN A 90 -4.27 20.55 -0.28
N SER A 91 -4.89 21.09 0.77
CA SER A 91 -4.54 22.41 1.33
C SER A 91 -3.22 22.44 2.10
N GLY A 92 -2.49 21.31 2.17
CA GLY A 92 -1.18 21.22 2.83
C GLY A 92 -1.23 21.12 4.36
N HIS A 93 -2.41 21.20 4.98
CA HIS A 93 -2.57 21.10 6.44
C HIS A 93 -2.14 19.74 6.98
N VAL A 94 -2.38 18.66 6.22
CA VAL A 94 -2.00 17.29 6.64
C VAL A 94 -0.51 17.03 6.47
N SER A 95 0.23 17.83 5.68
CA SER A 95 1.68 17.66 5.58
C SER A 95 2.36 17.76 6.95
N ALA A 96 1.85 18.65 7.83
CA ALA A 96 2.30 18.83 9.20
C ALA A 96 1.78 17.78 10.19
N GLU A 97 0.79 16.96 9.82
CA GLU A 97 0.22 15.95 10.71
C GLU A 97 1.19 14.75 10.89
N PRO A 98 1.19 14.11 12.08
CA PRO A 98 2.03 12.96 12.36
C PRO A 98 1.77 11.76 11.44
N VAL A 99 2.81 10.95 11.21
CA VAL A 99 2.74 9.75 10.36
C VAL A 99 1.70 8.74 10.85
N TYR A 100 1.57 8.55 12.17
CA TYR A 100 0.59 7.63 12.74
C TYR A 100 -0.86 8.00 12.37
N LEU A 101 -1.15 9.29 12.22
CA LEU A 101 -2.50 9.77 11.89
C LEU A 101 -2.80 9.54 10.40
N LYS A 102 -1.81 9.80 9.53
CA LYS A 102 -1.89 9.47 8.10
C LYS A 102 -2.14 7.98 7.89
N ASN A 103 -1.40 7.13 8.60
CA ASN A 103 -1.58 5.67 8.55
C ASN A 103 -2.97 5.26 9.07
N LYS A 104 -3.43 5.88 10.16
CA LYS A 104 -4.77 5.61 10.69
C LYS A 104 -5.86 5.96 9.69
N MET A 105 -5.75 7.10 9.00
CA MET A 105 -6.70 7.49 7.97
C MET A 105 -6.65 6.59 6.74
N ALA A 106 -5.46 6.15 6.31
CA ALA A 106 -5.33 5.17 5.23
C ALA A 106 -6.04 3.85 5.58
N LEU A 107 -5.94 3.40 6.84
CA LEU A 107 -6.70 2.25 7.35
C LEU A 107 -8.22 2.49 7.34
N ILE A 108 -8.69 3.67 7.75
CA ILE A 108 -10.13 3.99 7.68
C ILE A 108 -10.63 3.94 6.24
N PHE A 109 -9.86 4.48 5.29
CA PHE A 109 -10.19 4.41 3.86
C PHE A 109 -10.24 2.96 3.36
N SER A 110 -9.28 2.11 3.75
CA SER A 110 -9.28 0.70 3.34
C SER A 110 -10.45 -0.08 3.92
N LEU A 111 -10.83 0.15 5.18
CA LEU A 111 -11.98 -0.50 5.81
C LEU A 111 -13.31 -0.11 5.16
N VAL A 112 -13.48 1.17 4.79
CA VAL A 112 -14.65 1.62 4.02
C VAL A 112 -14.64 0.97 2.62
N TYR A 113 -13.48 0.96 1.95
CA TYR A 113 -13.32 0.38 0.62
C TYR A 113 -13.71 -1.10 0.56
N VAL A 114 -13.23 -1.91 1.50
CA VAL A 114 -13.49 -3.36 1.55
C VAL A 114 -14.97 -3.72 1.69
N VAL A 115 -15.79 -2.79 2.20
CA VAL A 115 -17.24 -2.99 2.35
C VAL A 115 -18.01 -2.42 1.17
N ASP A 116 -17.62 -1.24 0.68
CA ASP A 116 -18.38 -0.51 -0.33
C ASP A 116 -18.03 -0.92 -1.76
N PHE A 117 -16.79 -1.34 -2.01
CA PHE A 117 -16.36 -1.85 -3.31
C PHE A 117 -16.61 -3.36 -3.40
N PRO A 118 -17.10 -3.88 -4.55
CA PRO A 118 -17.40 -3.17 -5.79
C PRO A 118 -18.83 -2.64 -5.91
N SER A 119 -19.79 -3.17 -5.15
CA SER A 119 -21.23 -2.99 -5.46
C SER A 119 -21.79 -1.60 -5.09
N ARG A 120 -21.41 -1.03 -3.96
CA ARG A 120 -21.94 0.26 -3.48
C ARG A 120 -21.15 1.45 -4.02
N TRP A 121 -19.87 1.23 -4.33
CA TRP A 121 -18.97 2.28 -4.79
C TRP A 121 -17.93 1.77 -5.80
N PRO A 122 -18.35 1.38 -7.01
CA PRO A 122 -17.43 0.87 -8.04
C PRO A 122 -16.41 1.92 -8.48
N GLY A 123 -16.78 3.21 -8.45
CA GLY A 123 -15.94 4.33 -8.86
C GLY A 123 -14.96 4.85 -7.80
N PHE A 124 -14.76 4.15 -6.68
CA PHE A 124 -14.00 4.64 -5.52
C PHE A 124 -12.67 5.30 -5.90
N PHE A 125 -11.77 4.59 -6.58
CA PHE A 125 -10.44 5.14 -6.88
C PHE A 125 -10.50 6.34 -7.81
N LYS A 126 -11.41 6.31 -8.78
CA LYS A 126 -11.57 7.40 -9.74
C LYS A 126 -12.05 8.67 -9.05
N GLU A 127 -13.13 8.56 -8.28
CA GLU A 127 -13.77 9.68 -7.59
C GLU A 127 -12.91 10.24 -6.46
N VAL A 128 -12.30 9.37 -5.65
CA VAL A 128 -11.56 9.77 -4.44
C VAL A 128 -10.16 10.27 -4.79
N PHE A 129 -9.44 9.57 -5.68
CA PHE A 129 -8.00 9.81 -5.89
C PHE A 129 -7.66 10.27 -7.32
N LEU A 130 -7.94 9.46 -8.34
CA LEU A 130 -7.37 9.65 -9.69
C LEU A 130 -7.74 11.00 -10.30
N ASN A 131 -8.97 11.50 -10.05
CA ASN A 131 -9.39 12.82 -10.52
C ASN A 131 -8.63 14.00 -9.86
N ASN A 132 -7.98 13.77 -8.71
CA ASN A 132 -7.36 14.80 -7.87
C ASN A 132 -5.83 14.68 -7.75
N MET A 133 -5.20 13.61 -8.26
CA MET A 133 -3.76 13.34 -8.05
C MET A 133 -2.83 14.43 -8.60
N ALA A 134 -3.18 15.04 -9.73
CA ALA A 134 -2.35 16.09 -10.36
C ALA A 134 -2.23 17.36 -9.51
N ALA A 135 -3.06 17.53 -8.48
CA ALA A 135 -3.12 18.75 -7.69
C ALA A 135 -2.06 18.83 -6.58
N SER A 136 -1.56 17.71 -6.04
CA SER A 136 -0.67 17.74 -4.86
C SER A 136 0.14 16.46 -4.63
N PRO A 137 1.48 16.56 -4.45
CA PRO A 137 2.32 15.43 -4.04
C PRO A 137 1.86 14.75 -2.74
N SER A 138 1.26 15.50 -1.81
CA SER A 138 0.74 14.94 -0.55
C SER A 138 -0.47 14.03 -0.79
N VAL A 139 -1.28 14.31 -1.81
CA VAL A 139 -2.39 13.44 -2.21
C VAL A 139 -1.86 12.15 -2.83
N VAL A 140 -0.81 12.24 -3.66
CA VAL A 140 -0.12 11.07 -4.22
C VAL A 140 0.44 10.19 -3.11
N GLU A 141 1.15 10.77 -2.12
CA GLU A 141 1.65 10.02 -0.98
C GLU A 141 0.52 9.31 -0.21
N PHE A 142 -0.58 10.02 0.08
CA PHE A 142 -1.71 9.46 0.82
C PHE A 142 -2.47 8.38 0.02
N TYR A 143 -2.57 8.54 -1.30
CA TYR A 143 -3.10 7.52 -2.20
C TYR A 143 -2.29 6.22 -2.13
N LEU A 144 -0.96 6.30 -2.24
CA LEU A 144 -0.08 5.13 -2.16
C LEU A 144 -0.18 4.43 -0.79
N ARG A 145 -0.23 5.20 0.31
CA ARG A 145 -0.49 4.66 1.65
C ARG A 145 -1.84 3.94 1.74
N THR A 146 -2.87 4.49 1.10
CA THR A 146 -4.20 3.87 1.06
C THR A 146 -4.18 2.56 0.27
N LEU A 147 -3.44 2.48 -0.83
CA LEU A 147 -3.27 1.23 -1.58
C LEU A 147 -2.56 0.15 -0.76
N MET A 148 -1.53 0.51 0.01
CA MET A 148 -0.88 -0.42 0.94
C MET A 148 -1.84 -0.89 2.03
N ALA A 149 -2.64 0.00 2.60
CA ALA A 149 -3.65 -0.35 3.60
C ALA A 149 -4.73 -1.28 3.00
N ILE A 150 -5.14 -1.08 1.74
CA ILE A 150 -6.05 -1.98 1.05
C ILE A 150 -5.41 -3.35 0.86
N ASP A 151 -4.16 -3.42 0.39
CA ASP A 151 -3.43 -4.67 0.20
C ASP A 151 -3.34 -5.49 1.51
N SER A 152 -3.05 -4.83 2.64
CA SER A 152 -3.05 -5.49 3.95
C SER A 152 -4.40 -6.13 4.30
N GLU A 153 -5.52 -5.50 3.95
CA GLU A 153 -6.85 -6.03 4.27
C GLU A 153 -7.25 -7.16 3.30
N VAL A 154 -6.84 -7.11 2.02
CA VAL A 154 -7.35 -8.00 0.96
C VAL A 154 -6.39 -9.06 0.43
N ALA A 155 -5.08 -8.86 0.55
CA ALA A 155 -4.07 -9.65 -0.16
C ALA A 155 -2.93 -10.18 0.71
N ASP A 156 -2.63 -9.53 1.85
CA ASP A 156 -1.56 -9.96 2.75
C ASP A 156 -1.77 -11.40 3.23
N ARG A 157 -0.82 -12.30 2.94
CA ARG A 157 -0.95 -13.74 3.20
C ARG A 157 -0.58 -14.13 4.63
N GLU A 158 0.06 -13.25 5.38
CA GLU A 158 0.50 -13.53 6.75
C GLU A 158 -0.66 -13.40 7.75
N ILE A 159 -1.69 -12.63 7.38
CA ILE A 159 -2.91 -12.47 8.17
C ILE A 159 -3.81 -13.69 7.99
N GLN A 160 -4.02 -14.41 9.09
CA GLN A 160 -5.02 -15.48 9.16
C GLN A 160 -6.42 -14.89 9.03
N ARG A 161 -7.17 -15.33 8.01
CA ARG A 161 -8.52 -14.86 7.73
C ARG A 161 -9.53 -15.99 7.86
N SER A 162 -10.75 -15.65 8.29
CA SER A 162 -11.88 -16.56 8.23
C SER A 162 -12.23 -16.90 6.78
N LYS A 163 -12.96 -18.00 6.58
CA LYS A 163 -13.42 -18.39 5.24
C LYS A 163 -14.25 -17.29 4.57
N LEU A 164 -15.12 -16.64 5.34
CA LEU A 164 -15.97 -15.55 4.84
C LEU A 164 -15.12 -14.36 4.34
N GLU A 165 -14.10 -13.98 5.09
CA GLU A 165 -13.18 -12.90 4.70
C GLU A 165 -12.34 -13.28 3.48
N PHE A 166 -11.89 -14.54 3.39
CA PHE A 166 -11.16 -15.03 2.22
C PHE A 166 -12.02 -14.96 0.95
N ASP A 167 -13.27 -15.41 1.01
CA ASP A 167 -14.21 -15.40 -0.11
C ASP A 167 -14.52 -13.95 -0.54
N ARG A 168 -14.78 -13.05 0.43
CA ARG A 168 -14.97 -11.62 0.18
C ARG A 168 -13.73 -11.00 -0.49
N ASN A 169 -12.55 -11.24 0.06
CA ASN A 169 -11.31 -10.67 -0.46
C ASN A 169 -10.97 -11.18 -1.86
N THR A 170 -11.33 -12.43 -2.17
CA THR A 170 -11.24 -12.98 -3.52
C THR A 170 -12.14 -12.20 -4.47
N ALA A 171 -13.42 -12.01 -4.11
CA ALA A 171 -14.35 -11.23 -4.91
C ALA A 171 -13.90 -9.77 -5.11
N ILE A 172 -13.33 -9.13 -4.09
CA ILE A 172 -12.77 -7.77 -4.20
C ILE A 172 -11.61 -7.74 -5.19
N LYS A 173 -10.64 -8.67 -5.08
CA LYS A 173 -9.50 -8.72 -6.01
C LYS A 173 -9.93 -8.99 -7.44
N ASP A 174 -10.90 -9.88 -7.65
CA ASP A 174 -11.45 -10.18 -8.96
C ASP A 174 -12.11 -8.93 -9.56
N ALA A 175 -12.96 -8.24 -8.79
CA ALA A 175 -13.57 -6.99 -9.22
C ALA A 175 -12.54 -5.86 -9.44
N MET A 176 -11.46 -5.78 -8.66
CA MET A 176 -10.37 -4.84 -8.91
C MET A 176 -9.70 -5.10 -10.25
N ARG A 177 -9.44 -6.37 -10.60
CA ARG A 177 -8.85 -6.73 -11.90
C ARG A 177 -9.73 -6.31 -13.07
N GLU A 178 -11.05 -6.38 -12.91
CA GLU A 178 -12.00 -6.02 -13.96
C GLU A 178 -12.25 -4.52 -14.05
N LEU A 179 -12.34 -3.82 -12.92
CA LEU A 179 -12.90 -2.47 -12.87
C LEU A 179 -11.86 -1.36 -12.78
N CYS A 180 -10.70 -1.59 -12.15
CA CYS A 180 -9.81 -0.48 -11.83
C CYS A 180 -8.31 -0.78 -11.95
N ILE A 181 -7.84 -2.03 -12.01
CA ILE A 181 -6.40 -2.31 -11.91
C ILE A 181 -5.59 -1.66 -13.04
N THR A 182 -6.15 -1.59 -14.25
CA THR A 182 -5.50 -0.94 -15.39
C THR A 182 -5.28 0.55 -15.14
N ASP A 183 -6.25 1.24 -14.55
CA ASP A 183 -6.14 2.66 -14.20
C ASP A 183 -5.13 2.87 -13.05
N LEU A 184 -5.12 1.97 -12.06
CA LEU A 184 -4.15 2.02 -10.96
C LEU A 184 -2.72 1.83 -11.48
N VAL A 185 -2.48 0.80 -12.31
CA VAL A 185 -1.18 0.56 -12.96
C VAL A 185 -0.75 1.78 -13.77
N GLN A 186 -1.66 2.35 -14.58
CA GLN A 186 -1.33 3.54 -15.35
C GLN A 186 -0.94 4.72 -14.45
N SER A 187 -1.61 4.88 -13.30
CA SER A 187 -1.26 5.92 -12.33
C SER A 187 0.14 5.71 -11.73
N TRP A 188 0.52 4.47 -11.41
CA TRP A 188 1.84 4.14 -10.88
C TRP A 188 2.95 4.45 -11.89
N LEU A 189 2.71 4.16 -13.17
CA LEU A 189 3.65 4.51 -14.24
C LEU A 189 3.90 6.03 -14.32
N VAL A 190 2.83 6.82 -14.20
CA VAL A 190 2.92 8.29 -14.20
C VAL A 190 3.64 8.77 -12.94
N ILE A 191 3.31 8.23 -11.77
CA ILE A 191 3.95 8.60 -10.50
C ILE A 191 5.46 8.32 -10.55
N LEU A 192 5.89 7.13 -10.96
CA LEU A 192 7.33 6.84 -11.09
C LEU A 192 8.00 7.77 -12.10
N ARG A 193 7.34 8.09 -13.21
CA ARG A 193 7.89 9.01 -14.20
C ARG A 193 8.10 10.42 -13.62
N ASP A 194 7.16 10.92 -12.86
CA ASP A 194 7.16 12.32 -12.42
C ASP A 194 7.99 12.51 -11.13
N TYR A 195 8.07 11.49 -10.27
CA TYR A 195 8.68 11.60 -8.94
C TYR A 195 10.04 10.92 -8.79
N ARG A 196 10.45 10.01 -9.68
CA ARG A 196 11.72 9.26 -9.51
C ARG A 196 12.97 10.13 -9.36
N ALA A 197 12.97 11.33 -9.94
CA ALA A 197 14.08 12.28 -9.87
C ALA A 197 13.90 13.36 -8.79
N SER A 198 12.69 13.55 -8.27
CA SER A 198 12.35 14.68 -7.39
C SER A 198 11.96 14.26 -5.97
N SER A 199 11.58 12.99 -5.76
CA SER A 199 11.20 12.46 -4.46
C SER A 199 11.45 10.95 -4.37
N GLY A 200 12.54 10.57 -3.68
CA GLY A 200 12.82 9.17 -3.34
C GLY A 200 11.69 8.53 -2.52
N LYS A 201 11.16 9.26 -1.52
CA LYS A 201 10.04 8.80 -0.68
C LYS A 201 8.78 8.43 -1.46
N VAL A 202 8.29 9.29 -2.36
CA VAL A 202 7.08 8.99 -3.15
C VAL A 202 7.35 7.82 -4.10
N SER A 203 8.54 7.77 -4.69
CA SER A 203 8.95 6.71 -5.60
C SER A 203 9.06 5.36 -4.88
N GLY A 204 9.69 5.32 -3.71
CA GLY A 204 9.79 4.13 -2.85
C GLY A 204 8.43 3.63 -2.41
N LEU A 205 7.53 4.53 -1.97
CA LEU A 205 6.14 4.15 -1.67
C LEU A 205 5.40 3.57 -2.88
N CYS A 206 5.63 4.12 -4.07
CA CYS A 206 5.02 3.60 -5.30
C CYS A 206 5.57 2.21 -5.67
N LEU A 207 6.88 1.99 -5.50
CA LEU A 207 7.53 0.71 -5.73
C LEU A 207 7.06 -0.35 -4.74
N ASN A 208 6.87 0.01 -3.45
CA ASN A 208 6.29 -0.88 -2.44
C ASN A 208 4.88 -1.31 -2.82
N VAL A 209 4.04 -0.37 -3.28
CA VAL A 209 2.70 -0.69 -3.80
C VAL A 209 2.78 -1.66 -4.98
N ILE A 210 3.65 -1.40 -5.96
CA ILE A 210 3.80 -2.28 -7.12
C ILE A 210 4.24 -3.69 -6.66
N GLY A 211 5.27 -3.77 -5.80
CA GLY A 211 5.78 -5.02 -5.23
C GLY A 211 4.71 -5.86 -4.57
N SER A 212 3.88 -5.26 -3.70
CA SER A 212 2.76 -5.94 -3.04
C SER A 212 1.71 -6.45 -4.02
N TYR A 213 1.32 -5.61 -4.99
CA TYR A 213 0.23 -5.93 -5.93
C TYR A 213 0.63 -6.99 -6.96
N ILE A 214 1.92 -7.04 -7.36
CA ILE A 214 2.45 -8.08 -8.26
C ILE A 214 2.04 -9.48 -7.80
N SER A 215 1.95 -9.73 -6.49
CA SER A 215 1.61 -11.06 -5.96
C SER A 215 0.27 -11.62 -6.46
N TRP A 216 -0.69 -10.75 -6.81
CA TRP A 216 -2.06 -11.15 -7.17
C TRP A 216 -2.61 -10.55 -8.48
N ILE A 217 -1.93 -9.58 -9.10
CA ILE A 217 -2.29 -9.08 -10.44
C ILE A 217 -1.57 -9.85 -11.56
N ASP A 218 -1.90 -9.56 -12.83
CA ASP A 218 -1.11 -10.01 -13.97
C ASP A 218 0.22 -9.27 -13.99
N VAL A 219 1.32 -10.03 -13.91
CA VAL A 219 2.68 -9.48 -13.86
C VAL A 219 3.06 -8.75 -15.14
N ASN A 220 2.47 -9.09 -16.29
CA ASN A 220 2.77 -8.42 -17.57
C ASN A 220 2.36 -6.93 -17.58
N LEU A 221 1.45 -6.54 -16.68
CA LEU A 221 1.10 -5.13 -16.46
C LEU A 221 2.29 -4.31 -15.95
N ILE A 222 3.27 -4.96 -15.30
CA ILE A 222 4.46 -4.34 -14.70
C ILE A 222 5.75 -4.80 -15.38
N ALA A 223 5.89 -6.08 -15.72
CA ALA A 223 7.07 -6.65 -16.36
C ALA A 223 7.07 -6.37 -17.88
N ASN A 224 7.19 -5.09 -18.24
CA ASN A 224 7.23 -4.62 -19.62
C ASN A 224 8.23 -3.48 -19.83
N GLU A 225 8.45 -3.10 -21.09
CA GLU A 225 9.44 -2.11 -21.51
C GLU A 225 9.17 -0.68 -21.01
N GLN A 226 8.00 -0.39 -20.45
CA GLN A 226 7.69 0.93 -19.89
C GLN A 226 8.06 1.04 -18.41
N PHE A 227 7.79 -0.02 -17.64
CA PHE A 227 8.00 -0.04 -16.20
C PHE A 227 9.40 -0.46 -15.81
N VAL A 228 9.93 -1.54 -16.41
CA VAL A 228 11.22 -2.12 -16.01
C VAL A 228 12.35 -1.08 -16.06
N PRO A 229 12.48 -0.25 -17.11
CA PRO A 229 13.51 0.80 -17.11
C PRO A 229 13.35 1.82 -15.97
N LEU A 230 12.12 2.17 -15.60
CA LEU A 230 11.86 3.13 -14.51
C LEU A 230 12.18 2.54 -13.14
N ILE A 231 11.89 1.26 -12.93
CA ILE A 231 12.23 0.54 -11.68
C ILE A 231 13.74 0.43 -11.56
N VAL A 232 14.43 0.03 -12.63
CA VAL A 232 15.90 -0.09 -12.65
C VAL A 232 16.58 1.27 -12.52
N ASP A 233 16.03 2.34 -13.10
CA ASP A 233 16.50 3.71 -12.88
C ASP A 233 16.48 4.10 -11.39
N CYS A 234 15.50 3.62 -10.62
CA CYS A 234 15.42 3.90 -9.19
C CYS A 234 16.49 3.15 -8.38
N LEU A 235 16.93 1.95 -8.82
CA LEU A 235 18.01 1.18 -8.19
C LEU A 235 19.36 1.90 -8.23
N ASN A 236 19.59 2.69 -9.27
CA ASN A 236 20.91 3.26 -9.56
C ASN A 236 21.03 4.72 -9.13
N ARG A 237 20.14 5.20 -8.24
CA ARG A 237 20.19 6.56 -7.69
C ARG A 237 20.70 6.56 -6.25
N PRO A 238 21.99 6.87 -6.02
CA PRO A 238 22.58 6.86 -4.68
C PRO A 238 22.09 7.99 -3.75
N GLU A 239 21.28 8.93 -4.25
CA GLU A 239 20.72 10.04 -3.45
C GLU A 239 19.29 9.75 -2.94
N ALA A 240 18.77 8.54 -3.23
CA ALA A 240 17.37 8.18 -3.00
C ALA A 240 17.22 6.85 -2.24
N ASP A 241 17.84 6.76 -1.05
CA ASP A 241 17.91 5.53 -0.23
C ASP A 241 16.57 4.78 -0.11
N GLU A 242 15.46 5.46 0.20
CA GLU A 242 14.13 4.83 0.32
C GLU A 242 13.60 4.23 -1.00
N ALA A 243 14.02 4.76 -2.16
CA ALA A 243 13.58 4.26 -3.47
C ALA A 243 14.43 3.09 -3.95
N ASP A 244 15.69 3.01 -3.54
CA ASP A 244 16.63 1.95 -3.96
C ASP A 244 16.24 0.59 -3.35
N GLU A 245 16.03 0.55 -2.02
CA GLU A 245 15.57 -0.65 -1.32
C GLU A 245 14.22 -1.14 -1.90
N ALA A 246 13.24 -0.24 -2.01
CA ALA A 246 11.93 -0.57 -2.57
C ALA A 246 11.99 -1.03 -4.05
N ALA A 247 12.93 -0.50 -4.84
CA ALA A 247 13.13 -0.95 -6.21
C ALA A 247 13.73 -2.35 -6.25
N THR A 248 14.64 -2.66 -5.32
CA THR A 248 15.27 -3.98 -5.19
C THR A 248 14.21 -5.03 -4.86
N ASP A 249 13.38 -4.76 -3.86
CA ASP A 249 12.24 -5.58 -3.49
C ASP A 249 11.25 -5.74 -4.64
N CYS A 250 10.97 -4.67 -5.37
CA CYS A 250 10.06 -4.72 -6.52
C CYS A 250 10.60 -5.60 -7.65
N VAL A 251 11.91 -5.53 -7.96
CA VAL A 251 12.54 -6.43 -8.95
C VAL A 251 12.47 -7.88 -8.47
N CYS A 252 12.78 -8.13 -7.19
CA CYS A 252 12.64 -9.45 -6.59
C CYS A 252 11.21 -9.98 -6.69
N ALA A 253 10.19 -9.14 -6.41
CA ALA A 253 8.78 -9.52 -6.52
C ALA A 253 8.38 -9.92 -7.96
N ILE A 254 8.87 -9.18 -8.98
CA ILE A 254 8.69 -9.55 -10.39
C ILE A 254 9.33 -10.92 -10.66
N LEU A 255 10.59 -11.07 -10.26
CA LEU A 255 11.37 -12.29 -10.47
C LEU A 255 10.81 -13.48 -9.73
N GLN A 256 10.12 -13.32 -8.60
CA GLN A 256 9.56 -14.39 -7.78
C GLN A 256 8.12 -14.76 -8.15
N LYS A 257 7.41 -13.96 -8.95
CA LYS A 257 6.03 -14.25 -9.39
C LYS A 257 5.88 -15.66 -9.96
N GLY A 258 4.93 -16.46 -9.46
CA GLY A 258 4.73 -17.82 -10.00
C GLY A 258 4.42 -17.84 -11.50
N MET A 259 5.25 -18.51 -12.30
CA MET A 259 5.10 -18.67 -13.76
C MET A 259 5.62 -20.05 -14.23
N PRO A 260 5.22 -20.51 -15.43
CA PRO A 260 5.83 -21.68 -16.07
C PRO A 260 7.34 -21.50 -16.28
N PRO A 261 8.17 -22.56 -16.15
CA PRO A 261 9.63 -22.42 -16.19
C PRO A 261 10.19 -21.77 -17.47
N ALA A 262 9.64 -22.09 -18.65
CA ALA A 262 10.12 -21.51 -19.91
C ALA A 262 9.95 -19.98 -19.95
N THR A 263 8.72 -19.50 -19.72
CA THR A 263 8.40 -18.06 -19.65
C THR A 263 9.16 -17.36 -18.52
N LYS A 264 9.41 -18.07 -17.41
CA LYS A 264 10.19 -17.56 -16.29
C LYS A 264 11.65 -17.30 -16.67
N LEU A 265 12.26 -18.20 -17.44
CA LEU A 265 13.63 -18.03 -17.94
C LEU A 265 13.74 -16.85 -18.90
N GLU A 266 12.78 -16.66 -19.80
CA GLU A 266 12.73 -15.51 -20.71
C GLU A 266 12.65 -14.18 -19.92
N LEU A 267 11.79 -14.11 -18.90
CA LEU A 267 11.71 -12.95 -18.01
C LEU A 267 13.03 -12.70 -17.27
N VAL A 268 13.64 -13.75 -16.73
CA VAL A 268 14.92 -13.65 -16.00
C VAL A 268 16.03 -13.15 -16.94
N GLU A 269 16.13 -13.70 -18.15
CA GLU A 269 17.13 -13.28 -19.13
C GLU A 269 16.97 -11.80 -19.50
N ALA A 270 15.74 -11.37 -19.80
CA ALA A 270 15.45 -9.96 -20.08
C ALA A 270 15.79 -9.05 -18.90
N MET A 271 15.38 -9.42 -17.68
CA MET A 271 15.65 -8.63 -16.47
C MET A 271 17.15 -8.53 -16.17
N VAL A 272 17.89 -9.65 -16.27
CA VAL A 272 19.35 -9.67 -16.08
C VAL A 272 20.03 -8.78 -17.11
N ALA A 273 19.60 -8.83 -18.37
CA ALA A 273 20.13 -7.93 -19.39
C ALA A 273 19.91 -6.46 -19.01
N PHE A 274 18.70 -6.07 -18.56
CA PHE A 274 18.46 -4.70 -18.12
C PHE A 274 19.34 -4.28 -16.93
N LEU A 275 19.46 -5.12 -15.90
CA LEU A 275 20.29 -4.86 -14.72
C LEU A 275 21.80 -4.77 -15.04
N GLN A 276 22.28 -5.55 -16.01
CA GLN A 276 23.66 -5.46 -16.49
C GLN A 276 23.91 -4.16 -17.26
N HIS A 277 23.01 -3.80 -18.19
CA HIS A 277 23.17 -2.58 -19.00
C HIS A 277 23.07 -1.30 -18.16
N SER A 278 22.34 -1.35 -17.05
CA SER A 278 22.19 -0.22 -16.14
C SER A 278 23.38 -0.06 -15.17
N GLY A 279 24.32 -1.01 -15.16
CA GLY A 279 25.46 -1.01 -14.25
C GLY A 279 25.12 -1.44 -12.82
N THR A 280 23.94 -2.00 -12.57
CA THR A 280 23.53 -2.42 -11.21
C THR A 280 24.47 -3.48 -10.61
N PHE A 281 25.08 -4.32 -11.45
CA PHE A 281 26.04 -5.35 -11.00
C PHE A 281 27.50 -4.89 -10.98
N ASP A 282 27.80 -3.62 -11.31
CA ASP A 282 29.16 -3.09 -11.39
C ASP A 282 29.70 -2.72 -10.00
N VAL A 283 29.86 -3.73 -9.14
CA VAL A 283 30.39 -3.57 -7.79
C VAL A 283 31.91 -3.66 -7.77
N THR A 284 32.58 -2.79 -7.02
CA THR A 284 34.05 -2.77 -6.88
C THR A 284 34.46 -2.95 -5.42
N GLN A 285 35.76 -3.11 -5.16
CA GLN A 285 36.29 -3.19 -3.79
C GLN A 285 36.04 -1.93 -2.95
N ASN A 286 35.68 -0.81 -3.59
CA ASN A 286 35.38 0.47 -2.94
C ASN A 286 33.87 0.73 -2.80
N SER A 287 33.02 -0.19 -3.25
CA SER A 287 31.57 -0.05 -3.08
C SER A 287 31.21 -0.09 -1.59
N ASP A 288 30.20 0.69 -1.22
CA ASP A 288 29.67 0.70 0.15
C ASP A 288 28.89 -0.60 0.48
N GLU A 289 28.59 -0.76 1.76
CA GLU A 289 27.88 -1.93 2.28
C GLU A 289 26.46 -2.04 1.69
N ASP A 290 25.79 -0.92 1.43
CA ASP A 290 24.44 -0.87 0.90
C ASP A 290 24.39 -1.37 -0.55
N ALA A 291 25.31 -0.92 -1.40
CA ALA A 291 25.44 -1.42 -2.77
C ALA A 291 25.79 -2.91 -2.81
N LEU A 292 26.67 -3.37 -1.92
CA LEU A 292 27.02 -4.79 -1.79
C LEU A 292 25.81 -5.64 -1.34
N SER A 293 25.06 -5.17 -0.35
CA SER A 293 23.87 -5.84 0.17
C SER A 293 22.80 -6.00 -0.92
N LYS A 294 22.51 -4.90 -1.63
CA LYS A 294 21.57 -4.88 -2.77
C LYS A 294 21.93 -5.89 -3.85
N VAL A 295 23.18 -5.90 -4.30
CA VAL A 295 23.61 -6.85 -5.33
C VAL A 295 23.58 -8.28 -4.82
N GLY A 296 23.96 -8.50 -3.56
CA GLY A 296 23.84 -9.80 -2.91
C GLY A 296 22.41 -10.33 -2.90
N GLU A 297 21.44 -9.46 -2.57
CA GLU A 297 20.02 -9.79 -2.57
C GLU A 297 19.50 -10.14 -3.97
N LEU A 298 19.79 -9.31 -4.98
CA LEU A 298 19.40 -9.57 -6.36
C LEU A 298 19.98 -10.89 -6.89
N VAL A 299 21.27 -11.16 -6.63
CA VAL A 299 21.93 -12.42 -7.03
C VAL A 299 21.31 -13.62 -6.31
N ASN A 300 21.02 -13.50 -5.02
CA ASN A 300 20.35 -14.55 -4.26
C ASN A 300 18.94 -14.84 -4.81
N CYS A 301 18.18 -13.80 -5.13
CA CYS A 301 16.85 -13.91 -5.72
C CYS A 301 16.91 -14.62 -7.09
N LEU A 302 17.80 -14.18 -7.98
CA LEU A 302 18.05 -14.80 -9.28
C LEU A 302 18.46 -16.27 -9.14
N GLY A 303 19.41 -16.58 -8.27
CA GLY A 303 19.87 -17.95 -8.02
C GLY A 303 18.75 -18.86 -7.55
N THR A 304 17.95 -18.39 -6.58
CA THR A 304 16.78 -19.11 -6.06
C THR A 304 15.77 -19.40 -7.17
N VAL A 305 15.44 -18.39 -7.98
CA VAL A 305 14.49 -18.53 -9.11
C VAL A 305 15.00 -19.53 -10.16
N LEU A 306 16.28 -19.47 -10.52
CA LEU A 306 16.88 -20.38 -11.49
C LEU A 306 16.89 -21.83 -10.99
N ILE A 307 17.22 -22.06 -9.70
CA ILE A 307 17.14 -23.39 -9.07
C ILE A 307 15.71 -23.91 -9.09
N GLU A 308 14.72 -23.08 -8.77
CA GLU A 308 13.30 -23.45 -8.81
C GLU A 308 12.86 -23.85 -10.23
N CYS A 309 13.29 -23.07 -11.25
CA CYS A 309 13.00 -23.36 -12.65
C CYS A 309 13.59 -24.70 -13.09
N TYR A 310 14.84 -24.96 -12.72
CA TYR A 310 15.52 -26.22 -13.01
C TYR A 310 14.77 -27.40 -12.39
N ASN A 311 14.46 -27.33 -11.09
CA ASN A 311 13.76 -28.39 -10.37
C ASN A 311 12.39 -28.70 -10.98
N LYS A 312 11.59 -27.67 -11.31
CA LYS A 312 10.29 -27.85 -11.96
C LYS A 312 10.42 -28.44 -13.36
N SER A 313 11.42 -28.03 -14.13
CA SER A 313 11.65 -28.55 -15.49
C SER A 313 12.07 -30.02 -15.48
N VAL A 314 12.95 -30.42 -14.55
CA VAL A 314 13.34 -31.82 -14.35
C VAL A 314 12.15 -32.68 -13.96
N LEU A 315 11.30 -32.19 -13.04
CA LEU A 315 10.08 -32.90 -12.66
C LEU A 315 9.15 -33.09 -13.86
N LEU A 316 8.88 -32.04 -14.64
CA LEU A 316 8.04 -32.12 -15.84
C LEU A 316 8.58 -33.13 -16.86
N PHE A 317 9.91 -33.16 -17.06
CA PHE A 317 10.57 -34.13 -17.92
C PHE A 317 10.38 -35.58 -17.44
N LEU A 318 10.59 -35.84 -16.14
CA LEU A 318 10.39 -37.17 -15.56
C LEU A 318 8.92 -37.62 -15.66
N PHE A 319 7.96 -36.73 -15.41
CA PHE A 319 6.54 -37.02 -15.63
C PHE A 319 6.26 -37.38 -17.09
N SER A 320 6.85 -36.65 -18.05
CA SER A 320 6.70 -36.96 -19.48
C SER A 320 7.25 -38.34 -19.88
N ILE A 321 8.27 -38.86 -19.18
CA ILE A 321 8.83 -40.20 -19.42
C ILE A 321 7.96 -41.29 -18.78
N ILE A 322 7.37 -41.03 -17.61
CA ILE A 322 6.59 -42.03 -16.88
C ILE A 322 5.19 -42.21 -17.50
N TYR A 323 4.61 -41.14 -18.05
CA TYR A 323 3.22 -41.11 -18.50
C TYR A 323 3.03 -41.07 -20.03
N ASN A 324 4.10 -41.08 -20.82
CA ASN A 324 4.07 -41.39 -22.26
C ASN A 324 4.78 -42.72 -22.53
#